data_AF-A0A6A5VCB8-F1
#
_entry.id   AF-A0A6A5VCB8-F1
#
_cell.length_a   1.000
_cell.length_b   1.000
_cell.length_c   1.000
_cell.angle_alpha   90.00
_cell.angle_beta   90.00
_cell.angle_gamma   90.00
#
_symmetry.space_group_name_H-M   'P 1'
#
loop_
_entity.id
_entity.type
_entity.pdbx_description
1 polymer ?
#
loop_
_entity_poly.entity_id
_entity_poly.type
_entity_poly.pdbx_seq_one_letter_code
_entity_poly.pdbx_strand_id
1 'polypeptide(L)'
;MGIAGFARRLDRHATRYSPEDLSGSNAVIDGPSLAYHAHKLALAAAVNKSNVSRIPSYADIAQQALRWLRALDAINIKVSTILFDGALPKTKQHERVTRNDRYNQQVNGLRSNYPSEACPIPTSLGPASYAFLAPALRETLGDSEYASITSTVPGEADDWCAPYANKHPKSVIFSDDTDLLLYDFPGEVRIIFFRDTDLWPEPKLKGYYPPRICQDLGLSNLGTFAYCLSQDPFKSETALIEEAQSVNRASGSYHNFIERYTTGFTTANPFDTQWANPSLQNLDVRTSEFVFQSLDSTPKPTIYLPFLVEDKHRASAWNIGQDLRAVAYSFVAAEQSNVQEHRRKAQKVTMHEIELYPLHDLPATVRTYTESIRVWLEWSTKRKVPGELVWPLYAIGMVLPELNTPPSFAQLLRILSGDFDNSWNFIHLTACLHAGLYSLRVVKQCVDVWLSLNNDSSSPLLDHAKQLQLGLQQIGSISELFLVPGQGKRALGDAEVVRELLVEIYASAKVEVPLERKSNKKAKKQQREAERKGRRKQETATQTDSNVFDVLAFMNAARKS
;
A
#
# COMPACT_ATOMS: atom_id res chain seq x y z
N MET A 1 10.69 1.03 15.26
CA MET A 1 11.67 1.83 14.51
C MET A 1 12.57 2.51 15.52
N GLY A 2 13.48 3.39 15.13
CA GLY A 2 14.39 4.10 16.03
C GLY A 2 15.63 3.33 16.50
N ILE A 3 16.30 3.86 17.53
CA ILE A 3 17.61 3.38 18.01
C ILE A 3 17.56 1.92 18.50
N ALA A 4 18.45 1.09 17.94
CA ALA A 4 18.48 -0.34 18.20
C ALA A 4 18.62 -0.67 19.69
N GLY A 5 17.65 -1.42 20.22
CA GLY A 5 17.64 -1.87 21.62
C GLY A 5 17.17 -0.83 22.64
N PHE A 6 16.89 0.41 22.23
CA PHE A 6 16.53 1.51 23.13
C PHE A 6 15.23 1.24 23.91
N ALA A 7 14.12 0.98 23.21
CA ALA A 7 12.85 0.67 23.88
C ALA A 7 12.92 -0.54 24.83
N ARG A 8 13.72 -1.57 24.49
CA ARG A 8 13.90 -2.74 25.36
C ARG A 8 14.55 -2.35 26.69
N ARG A 9 15.50 -1.40 26.69
CA ARG A 9 16.14 -0.91 27.92
C ARG A 9 15.17 -0.09 28.76
N LEU A 10 14.30 0.69 28.11
CA LEU A 10 13.34 1.54 28.81
C LEU A 10 12.05 0.83 29.24
N ASP A 11 11.84 -0.43 28.84
CA ASP A 11 10.58 -1.15 29.07
C ASP A 11 10.19 -1.25 30.56
N ARG A 12 11.18 -1.37 31.45
CA ARG A 12 10.97 -1.43 32.91
C ARG A 12 10.42 -0.14 33.51
N HIS A 13 10.56 0.98 32.79
CA HIS A 13 10.05 2.29 33.19
C HIS A 13 8.67 2.61 32.59
N ALA A 14 8.10 1.69 31.82
CA ALA A 14 6.77 1.86 31.28
C ALA A 14 5.70 1.77 32.40
N THR A 15 4.71 2.65 32.31
CA THR A 15 3.58 2.71 33.23
C THR A 15 2.34 2.13 32.56
N ARG A 16 1.56 1.34 33.31
CA ARG A 16 0.23 0.92 32.88
C ARG A 16 -0.77 2.01 33.19
N TYR A 17 -1.62 2.33 32.23
CA TYR A 17 -2.68 3.30 32.35
C TYR A 17 -4.02 2.60 32.19
N SER A 18 -4.94 2.92 33.08
CA SER A 18 -6.36 2.68 32.89
C SER A 18 -6.95 3.71 31.91
N PRO A 19 -8.10 3.42 31.27
CA PRO A 19 -8.87 4.43 30.53
C PRO A 19 -9.11 5.72 31.33
N GLU A 20 -9.36 5.59 32.63
CA GLU A 20 -9.63 6.70 33.53
C GLU A 20 -8.41 7.62 33.67
N ASP A 21 -7.19 7.05 33.75
CA ASP A 21 -5.94 7.80 33.86
C ASP A 21 -5.69 8.71 32.65
N LEU A 22 -6.16 8.29 31.47
CA LEU A 22 -5.96 9.00 30.20
C LEU A 22 -7.24 9.68 29.70
N SER A 23 -8.33 9.62 30.47
CA SER A 23 -9.63 10.18 30.09
C SER A 23 -9.54 11.69 29.87
N GLY A 24 -10.07 12.18 28.74
CA GLY A 24 -10.02 13.57 28.31
C GLY A 24 -8.69 14.00 27.70
N SER A 25 -7.79 13.05 27.38
CA SER A 25 -6.53 13.36 26.70
C SER A 25 -6.72 13.52 25.19
N ASN A 26 -5.81 14.25 24.56
CA ASN A 26 -5.75 14.45 23.10
C ASN A 26 -4.81 13.41 22.46
N ALA A 27 -5.34 12.50 21.66
CA ALA A 27 -4.56 11.51 20.92
C ALA A 27 -3.94 12.12 19.65
N VAL A 28 -2.62 12.08 19.58
CA VAL A 28 -1.80 12.44 18.42
C VAL A 28 -1.33 11.15 17.76
N ILE A 29 -1.76 10.90 16.52
CA ILE A 29 -1.57 9.61 15.87
C ILE A 29 -0.51 9.72 14.76
N ASP A 30 0.52 8.88 14.85
CA ASP A 30 1.41 8.57 13.72
C ASP A 30 0.67 7.63 12.75
N GLY A 31 0.22 8.18 11.62
CA GLY A 31 -0.58 7.52 10.60
C GLY A 31 0.11 6.31 9.95
N PRO A 32 1.37 6.43 9.49
CA PRO A 32 2.15 5.29 9.01
C PRO A 32 2.22 4.14 10.03
N SER A 33 2.55 4.44 11.29
CA SER A 33 2.59 3.42 12.35
C SER A 33 1.20 2.80 12.61
N LEU A 34 0.13 3.61 12.59
CA LEU A 34 -1.24 3.11 12.70
C LEU A 34 -1.58 2.13 11.57
N ALA A 35 -1.13 2.38 10.34
CA ALA A 35 -1.37 1.50 9.21
C ALA A 35 -0.73 0.11 9.42
N TYR A 36 0.50 0.07 9.94
CA TYR A 36 1.17 -1.19 10.30
C TYR A 36 0.51 -1.90 11.50
N HIS A 37 0.02 -1.15 12.49
CA HIS A 37 -0.74 -1.71 13.60
C HIS A 37 -2.06 -2.32 13.14
N ALA A 38 -2.83 -1.59 12.34
CA ALA A 38 -4.09 -2.05 11.77
C ALA A 38 -3.91 -3.31 10.92
N HIS A 39 -2.79 -3.43 10.21
CA HIS A 39 -2.42 -4.67 9.51
C HIS A 39 -2.27 -5.87 10.46
N LYS A 40 -1.60 -5.70 11.60
CA LYS A 40 -1.48 -6.75 12.63
C LYS A 40 -2.86 -7.12 13.18
N LEU A 41 -3.71 -6.14 13.46
CA LEU A 41 -5.09 -6.36 13.94
C LEU A 41 -5.93 -7.12 12.91
N ALA A 42 -5.81 -6.77 11.62
CA ALA A 42 -6.53 -7.43 10.53
C ALA A 42 -6.09 -8.88 10.35
N LEU A 43 -4.78 -9.16 10.47
CA LEU A 43 -4.26 -10.53 10.47
C LEU A 43 -4.80 -11.33 11.66
N ALA A 44 -4.78 -10.78 12.87
CA ALA A 44 -5.32 -11.45 14.06
C ALA A 44 -6.83 -11.75 13.91
N ALA A 45 -7.59 -10.80 13.36
CA ALA A 45 -9.02 -10.97 13.09
C ALA A 45 -9.30 -12.06 12.03
N ALA A 46 -8.44 -12.18 11.02
CA ALA A 46 -8.57 -13.22 9.99
C ALA A 46 -8.35 -14.63 10.57
N VAL A 47 -7.35 -14.79 11.45
CA VAL A 47 -7.06 -16.06 12.13
C VAL A 47 -8.22 -16.49 13.05
N ASN A 48 -8.76 -15.57 13.84
CA ASN A 48 -9.83 -15.85 14.81
C ASN A 48 -11.15 -16.28 14.16
N LYS A 49 -11.41 -15.91 12.89
CA LYS A 49 -12.62 -16.30 12.15
C LYS A 49 -12.53 -17.69 11.51
N SER A 50 -11.55 -18.53 11.88
CA SER A 50 -11.24 -19.82 11.23
C SER A 50 -10.92 -19.75 9.73
N ASN A 51 -10.76 -18.53 9.19
CA ASN A 51 -10.31 -18.27 7.82
C ASN A 51 -8.78 -18.26 7.77
N VAL A 52 -8.15 -19.34 8.26
CA VAL A 52 -6.68 -19.48 8.41
C VAL A 52 -5.93 -19.30 7.07
N SER A 53 -6.64 -19.33 5.95
CA SER A 53 -6.09 -19.21 4.59
C SER A 53 -6.21 -17.82 3.94
N ARG A 54 -6.82 -16.80 4.57
CA ARG A 54 -7.04 -15.49 3.93
C ARG A 54 -6.13 -14.39 4.51
N ILE A 55 -5.35 -13.76 3.64
CA ILE A 55 -4.64 -12.51 3.94
C ILE A 55 -5.64 -11.34 3.90
N PRO A 56 -5.55 -10.34 4.78
CA PRO A 56 -6.44 -9.18 4.73
C PRO A 56 -6.16 -8.30 3.50
N SER A 57 -7.20 -7.71 2.93
CA SER A 57 -7.09 -6.68 1.89
C SER A 57 -6.76 -5.31 2.51
N TYR A 58 -6.39 -4.33 1.68
CA TYR A 58 -6.24 -2.93 2.13
C TYR A 58 -7.50 -2.39 2.82
N ALA A 59 -8.70 -2.74 2.31
CA ALA A 59 -9.97 -2.37 2.92
C ALA A 59 -10.17 -3.01 4.30
N ASP A 60 -9.83 -4.30 4.44
CA ASP A 60 -9.90 -5.01 5.73
C ASP A 60 -9.01 -4.32 6.79
N ILE A 61 -7.82 -3.85 6.36
CA ILE A 61 -6.85 -3.16 7.21
C ILE A 61 -7.34 -1.77 7.59
N ALA A 62 -7.78 -0.97 6.62
CA ALA A 62 -8.29 0.37 6.90
C ALA A 62 -9.51 0.34 7.82
N GLN A 63 -10.37 -0.69 7.69
CA GLN A 63 -11.49 -0.90 8.60
C GLN A 63 -11.03 -1.18 10.04
N GLN A 64 -9.94 -1.93 10.26
CA GLN A 64 -9.39 -2.13 11.60
C GLN A 64 -8.80 -0.83 12.18
N ALA A 65 -8.19 0.01 11.36
CA ALA A 65 -7.70 1.32 11.81
C ALA A 65 -8.84 2.22 12.27
N LEU A 66 -9.91 2.36 11.47
CA LEU A 66 -11.10 3.13 11.85
C LEU A 66 -11.75 2.59 13.12
N ARG A 67 -11.87 1.26 13.24
CA ARG A 67 -12.39 0.62 14.46
C ARG A 67 -11.52 0.93 15.68
N TRP A 68 -10.19 0.95 15.51
CA TRP A 68 -9.25 1.25 16.58
C TRP A 68 -9.35 2.72 17.02
N LEU A 69 -9.43 3.66 16.08
CA LEU A 69 -9.63 5.09 16.37
C LEU A 69 -10.95 5.33 17.12
N ARG A 70 -12.06 4.74 16.66
CA ARG A 70 -13.36 4.82 17.34
C ARG A 70 -13.32 4.25 18.76
N ALA A 71 -12.50 3.21 18.98
CA ALA A 71 -12.34 2.63 20.30
C ALA A 71 -11.58 3.55 21.26
N LEU A 72 -10.63 4.38 20.77
CA LEU A 72 -10.02 5.44 21.58
C LEU A 72 -11.05 6.50 21.98
N ASP A 73 -11.82 6.99 21.01
CA ASP A 73 -12.85 8.00 21.29
C ASP A 73 -13.89 7.47 22.30
N ALA A 74 -14.26 6.19 22.21
CA ALA A 74 -15.21 5.54 23.12
C ALA A 74 -14.70 5.46 24.58
N ILE A 75 -13.39 5.47 24.81
CA ILE A 75 -12.79 5.52 26.15
C ILE A 75 -12.38 6.95 26.55
N ASN A 76 -12.95 7.96 25.89
CA ASN A 76 -12.71 9.38 26.12
C ASN A 76 -11.26 9.83 25.89
N ILE A 77 -10.53 9.14 25.01
CA ILE A 77 -9.24 9.61 24.47
C ILE A 77 -9.52 10.16 23.08
N LYS A 78 -9.67 11.49 22.97
CA LYS A 78 -10.13 12.14 21.74
C LYS A 78 -9.02 12.15 20.69
N VAL A 79 -9.26 11.58 19.52
CA VAL A 79 -8.33 11.70 18.39
C VAL A 79 -8.31 13.17 17.93
N SER A 80 -7.20 13.86 18.14
CA SER A 80 -7.07 15.29 17.84
C SER A 80 -6.39 15.54 16.50
N THR A 81 -5.44 14.68 16.11
CA THR A 81 -4.75 14.76 14.82
C THR A 81 -4.19 13.40 14.39
N ILE A 82 -4.14 13.17 13.08
CA ILE A 82 -3.51 12.02 12.45
C ILE A 82 -2.53 12.53 11.40
N LEU A 83 -1.24 12.28 11.61
CA LEU A 83 -0.16 12.81 10.78
C LEU A 83 0.39 11.73 9.85
N PHE A 84 0.55 12.05 8.56
CA PHE A 84 1.16 11.18 7.57
C PHE A 84 2.45 11.79 7.00
N ASP A 85 3.40 10.91 6.68
CA ASP A 85 4.67 11.29 6.05
C ASP A 85 4.43 12.02 4.72
N GLY A 86 5.17 13.11 4.50
CA GLY A 86 5.25 13.80 3.23
C GLY A 86 6.67 13.79 2.68
N ALA A 87 7.44 14.86 2.95
CA ALA A 87 8.80 15.02 2.45
C ALA A 87 9.83 14.31 3.33
N LEU A 88 10.09 13.04 3.05
CA LEU A 88 11.08 12.26 3.82
C LEU A 88 12.49 12.88 3.71
N PRO A 89 13.28 12.92 4.80
CA PRO A 89 14.59 13.55 4.78
C PRO A 89 15.59 12.80 3.91
N LYS A 90 16.53 13.55 3.29
CA LYS A 90 17.63 13.02 2.47
C LYS A 90 18.55 12.09 3.27
N THR A 91 18.74 12.36 4.56
CA THR A 91 19.58 11.56 5.47
C THR A 91 19.12 10.10 5.59
N LYS A 92 17.81 9.83 5.43
CA LYS A 92 17.23 8.47 5.48
C LYS A 92 17.20 7.75 4.13
N GLN A 93 17.81 8.30 3.08
CA GLN A 93 17.88 7.64 1.77
C GLN A 93 18.47 6.23 1.85
N HIS A 94 19.55 6.06 2.62
CA HIS A 94 20.19 4.75 2.78
C HIS A 94 19.25 3.72 3.41
N GLU A 95 18.48 4.11 4.42
CA GLU A 95 17.50 3.24 5.09
C GLU A 95 16.41 2.78 4.13
N ARG A 96 15.92 3.68 3.26
CA ARG A 96 14.91 3.35 2.23
C ARG A 96 15.41 2.27 1.27
N VAL A 97 16.64 2.43 0.77
CA VAL A 97 17.27 1.45 -0.14
C VAL A 97 17.49 0.13 0.58
N THR A 98 18.05 0.15 1.79
CA THR A 98 18.30 -1.05 2.60
C THR A 98 17.02 -1.81 2.94
N ARG A 99 15.92 -1.11 3.25
CA ARG A 99 14.61 -1.72 3.50
C ARG A 99 14.07 -2.41 2.24
N ASN A 100 14.12 -1.74 1.08
CA ASN A 100 13.69 -2.35 -0.17
C ASN A 100 14.57 -3.54 -0.58
N ASP A 101 15.88 -3.48 -0.36
CA ASP A 101 16.80 -4.60 -0.61
C ASP A 101 16.51 -5.79 0.32
N ARG A 102 16.14 -5.54 1.58
CA ARG A 102 15.67 -6.59 2.49
C ARG A 102 14.38 -7.26 1.99
N TYR A 103 13.38 -6.50 1.57
CA TYR A 103 12.15 -7.07 0.99
C TYR A 103 12.44 -7.86 -0.28
N ASN A 104 13.36 -7.36 -1.10
CA ASN A 104 13.89 -8.08 -2.24
C ASN A 104 14.51 -9.43 -1.82
N GLN A 105 15.36 -9.47 -0.80
CA GLN A 105 15.96 -10.71 -0.32
C GLN A 105 14.91 -11.70 0.19
N GLN A 106 13.84 -11.23 0.86
CA GLN A 106 12.75 -12.08 1.32
C GLN A 106 11.98 -12.73 0.16
N VAL A 107 11.62 -11.96 -0.88
CA VAL A 107 10.99 -12.53 -2.09
C VAL A 107 11.92 -13.49 -2.81
N ASN A 108 13.23 -13.26 -2.80
CA ASN A 108 14.21 -14.20 -3.33
C ASN A 108 14.24 -15.51 -2.55
N GLY A 109 14.22 -15.45 -1.22
CA GLY A 109 14.09 -16.63 -0.37
C GLY A 109 12.82 -17.42 -0.71
N LEU A 110 11.70 -16.73 -0.89
CA LEU A 110 10.44 -17.36 -1.30
C LEU A 110 10.55 -18.01 -2.70
N ARG A 111 11.12 -17.30 -3.68
CA ARG A 111 11.30 -17.82 -5.05
C ARG A 111 12.22 -19.03 -5.12
N SER A 112 13.27 -19.06 -4.31
CA SER A 112 14.18 -20.19 -4.20
C SER A 112 13.54 -21.41 -3.55
N ASN A 113 12.68 -21.20 -2.55
CA ASN A 113 11.93 -22.28 -1.90
C ASN A 113 10.82 -22.85 -2.79
N TYR A 114 10.32 -22.06 -3.74
CA TYR A 114 9.30 -22.45 -4.72
C TYR A 114 9.80 -22.19 -6.15
N PRO A 115 10.74 -23.02 -6.64
CA PRO A 115 11.43 -22.79 -7.92
C PRO A 115 10.55 -23.06 -9.15
N SER A 116 9.49 -23.85 -9.00
CA SER A 116 8.52 -24.16 -10.06
C SER A 116 7.52 -23.03 -10.29
N GLU A 117 6.48 -23.26 -11.10
CA GLU A 117 5.41 -22.28 -11.34
C GLU A 117 4.59 -21.96 -10.08
N ALA A 118 4.57 -22.88 -9.11
CA ALA A 118 3.80 -22.73 -7.88
C ALA A 118 4.40 -21.67 -6.96
N CYS A 119 3.55 -20.87 -6.32
CA CYS A 119 3.90 -19.97 -5.25
C CYS A 119 2.79 -20.00 -4.19
N PRO A 120 3.07 -20.38 -2.93
CA PRO A 120 2.05 -20.34 -1.90
C PRO A 120 1.64 -18.90 -1.60
N ILE A 121 0.59 -18.75 -0.80
CA ILE A 121 0.21 -17.44 -0.25
C ILE A 121 1.43 -16.84 0.49
N PRO A 122 1.93 -15.64 0.11
CA PRO A 122 3.18 -15.08 0.63
C PRO A 122 3.11 -14.54 2.08
N THR A 123 2.54 -15.30 3.03
CA THR A 123 2.38 -14.87 4.43
C THR A 123 3.71 -14.53 5.11
N SER A 124 4.81 -15.19 4.74
CA SER A 124 6.15 -14.96 5.27
C SER A 124 6.74 -13.58 4.92
N LEU A 125 6.20 -12.91 3.91
CA LEU A 125 6.60 -11.54 3.56
C LEU A 125 6.02 -10.50 4.52
N GLY A 126 4.95 -10.84 5.26
CA GLY A 126 4.31 -9.95 6.22
C GLY A 126 3.94 -8.60 5.59
N PRO A 127 4.30 -7.46 6.20
CA PRO A 127 4.00 -6.13 5.66
C PRO A 127 4.63 -5.85 4.29
N ALA A 128 5.66 -6.58 3.85
CA ALA A 128 6.26 -6.40 2.53
C ALA A 128 5.31 -6.78 1.38
N SER A 129 4.22 -7.50 1.68
CA SER A 129 3.15 -7.77 0.71
C SER A 129 2.26 -6.55 0.41
N TYR A 130 2.40 -5.47 1.17
CA TYR A 130 1.51 -4.30 1.14
C TYR A 130 2.29 -3.04 0.77
N ALA A 131 2.49 -2.84 -0.54
CA ALA A 131 3.21 -1.70 -1.08
C ALA A 131 2.60 -0.33 -0.69
N PHE A 132 1.29 -0.31 -0.45
CA PHE A 132 0.47 0.89 -0.33
C PHE A 132 -0.26 1.01 1.01
N LEU A 133 0.30 0.44 2.08
CA LEU A 133 -0.38 0.32 3.37
C LEU A 133 -0.82 1.67 3.98
N ALA A 134 0.13 2.58 4.19
CA ALA A 134 -0.14 3.91 4.73
C ALA A 134 -0.97 4.79 3.77
N PRO A 135 -0.67 4.84 2.46
CA PRO A 135 -1.48 5.56 1.47
C PRO A 135 -2.96 5.10 1.43
N ALA A 136 -3.21 3.79 1.48
CA ALA A 136 -4.58 3.26 1.50
C ALA A 136 -5.35 3.69 2.74
N LEU A 137 -4.69 3.70 3.91
CA LEU A 137 -5.29 4.18 5.15
C LEU A 137 -5.58 5.68 5.07
N ARG A 138 -4.64 6.49 4.57
CA ARG A 138 -4.80 7.93 4.42
C ARG A 138 -6.01 8.29 3.54
N GLU A 139 -6.18 7.61 2.40
CA GLU A 139 -7.35 7.79 1.54
C GLU A 139 -8.65 7.45 2.27
N THR A 140 -8.67 6.29 2.94
CA THR A 140 -9.86 5.85 3.70
C THR A 140 -10.21 6.83 4.83
N LEU A 141 -9.22 7.41 5.49
CA LEU A 141 -9.44 8.42 6.54
C LEU A 141 -10.01 9.72 5.95
N GLY A 142 -9.58 10.11 4.75
CA GLY A 142 -10.11 11.25 4.01
C GLY A 142 -11.60 11.15 3.68
N ASP A 143 -12.13 9.94 3.61
CA ASP A 143 -13.56 9.65 3.37
C ASP A 143 -14.32 9.27 4.67
N SER A 144 -13.75 9.56 5.84
CA SER A 144 -14.30 9.18 7.15
C SER A 144 -14.56 10.39 8.07
N GLU A 145 -15.08 10.13 9.27
CA GLU A 145 -15.24 11.15 10.31
C GLU A 145 -13.92 11.80 10.76
N TYR A 146 -12.76 11.21 10.42
CA TYR A 146 -11.44 11.71 10.76
C TYR A 146 -10.80 12.58 9.66
N ALA A 147 -11.52 12.86 8.58
CA ALA A 147 -10.98 13.58 7.41
C ALA A 147 -10.39 14.95 7.78
N SER A 148 -11.12 15.73 8.59
CA SER A 148 -10.71 17.11 8.95
C SER A 148 -9.52 17.19 9.92
N ILE A 149 -9.14 16.07 10.53
CA ILE A 149 -8.01 15.98 11.47
C ILE A 149 -6.87 15.11 10.92
N THR A 150 -6.98 14.65 9.67
CA THR A 150 -5.94 13.89 8.98
C THR A 150 -5.16 14.83 8.08
N SER A 151 -3.84 14.89 8.25
CA SER A 151 -2.97 15.75 7.43
C SER A 151 -1.66 15.07 7.09
N THR A 152 -1.16 15.32 5.89
CA THR A 152 0.23 15.02 5.53
C THR A 152 1.10 16.15 6.09
N VAL A 153 2.30 15.84 6.58
CA VAL A 153 3.28 16.84 7.08
C VAL A 153 4.47 16.97 6.13
N PRO A 154 5.18 18.12 6.07
CA PRO A 154 6.33 18.31 5.19
C PRO A 154 7.59 17.67 5.80
N GLY A 155 7.50 16.39 6.14
CA GLY A 155 8.51 15.64 6.89
C GLY A 155 8.04 14.23 7.21
N GLU A 156 8.62 13.65 8.26
CA GLU A 156 8.15 12.39 8.84
C GLU A 156 7.08 12.65 9.89
N ALA A 157 6.04 11.82 9.94
CA ALA A 157 4.90 12.03 10.82
C ALA A 157 5.28 12.05 12.31
N ASP A 158 6.22 11.20 12.72
CA ASP A 158 6.72 11.08 14.10
C ASP A 158 7.38 12.39 14.58
N ASP A 159 8.24 12.97 13.75
CA ASP A 159 8.92 14.24 14.02
C ASP A 159 7.93 15.41 14.23
N TRP A 160 6.74 15.32 13.63
CA TRP A 160 5.68 16.31 13.77
C TRP A 160 4.70 16.02 14.92
N CYS A 161 4.64 14.77 15.40
CA CYS A 161 3.82 14.40 16.56
C CYS A 161 4.28 15.14 17.82
N ALA A 162 5.59 15.27 18.04
CA ALA A 162 6.13 15.87 19.25
C ALA A 162 5.84 17.40 19.35
N PRO A 163 6.13 18.23 18.33
CA PRO A 163 5.74 19.64 18.33
C PRO A 163 4.24 19.86 18.47
N TYR A 164 3.40 19.01 17.88
CA TYR A 164 1.95 19.09 18.04
C TYR A 164 1.54 18.84 19.50
N ALA A 165 2.05 17.76 20.10
CA ALA A 165 1.79 17.43 21.50
C ALA A 165 2.27 18.53 22.46
N ASN A 166 3.40 19.19 22.15
CA ASN A 166 3.93 20.30 22.96
C ASN A 166 2.99 21.52 23.00
N LYS A 167 2.19 21.74 21.95
CA LYS A 167 1.22 22.85 21.88
C LYS A 167 -0.12 22.53 22.52
N HIS A 168 -0.38 21.26 22.84
CA HIS A 168 -1.67 20.79 23.34
C HIS A 168 -1.47 20.06 24.67
N PRO A 169 -1.90 20.63 25.81
CA PRO A 169 -1.76 19.95 27.10
C PRO A 169 -2.52 18.62 27.12
N LYS A 170 -2.10 17.73 28.02
CA LYS A 170 -2.68 16.40 28.18
C LYS A 170 -2.75 15.59 26.86
N SER A 171 -1.65 15.58 26.10
CA SER A 171 -1.53 14.83 24.85
C SER A 171 -1.00 13.40 25.07
N VAL A 172 -1.48 12.46 24.26
CA VAL A 172 -0.98 11.09 24.19
C VAL A 172 -0.58 10.81 22.75
N ILE A 173 0.70 10.57 22.51
CA ILE A 173 1.22 10.22 21.19
C ILE A 173 1.14 8.70 21.02
N PHE A 174 0.52 8.24 19.93
CA PHE A 174 0.52 6.84 19.52
C PHE A 174 1.41 6.66 18.28
N SER A 175 2.49 5.90 18.42
CA SER A 175 3.45 5.59 17.35
C SER A 175 4.16 4.27 17.67
N ASP A 176 4.90 3.66 16.75
CA ASP A 176 5.84 2.56 17.06
C ASP A 176 7.31 3.00 16.93
N ASP A 177 7.56 4.30 16.71
CA ASP A 177 8.89 4.91 16.70
C ASP A 177 9.36 5.24 18.12
N THR A 178 10.51 4.68 18.50
CA THR A 178 11.06 4.82 19.84
C THR A 178 11.83 6.11 20.02
N ASP A 179 12.23 6.76 18.92
CA ASP A 179 12.97 8.01 18.94
C ASP A 179 12.10 9.16 19.47
N LEU A 180 10.76 9.00 19.46
CA LEU A 180 9.83 9.92 20.12
C LEU A 180 10.15 10.14 21.61
N LEU A 181 10.74 9.15 22.30
CA LEU A 181 11.13 9.30 23.71
C LEU A 181 12.30 10.27 23.92
N LEU A 182 13.01 10.67 22.85
CA LEU A 182 14.17 11.57 22.90
C LEU A 182 13.77 13.04 22.83
N TYR A 183 12.54 13.34 22.42
CA TYR A 183 12.02 14.70 22.40
C TYR A 183 11.74 15.21 23.81
N ASP A 184 11.93 16.51 24.00
CA ASP A 184 11.53 17.20 25.22
C ASP A 184 10.04 17.55 25.16
N PHE A 185 9.29 17.05 26.14
CA PHE A 185 7.86 17.29 26.28
C PHE A 185 7.55 18.12 27.52
N PRO A 186 6.52 19.00 27.49
CA PRO A 186 5.96 19.58 28.70
C PRO A 186 5.37 18.47 29.57
N GLY A 187 5.32 18.72 30.88
CA GLY A 187 4.97 17.74 31.91
C GLY A 187 3.51 17.33 31.89
N GLU A 188 3.09 16.56 30.88
CA GLU A 188 1.77 15.91 30.76
C GLU A 188 1.66 15.03 29.50
N VAL A 189 2.63 15.07 28.58
CA VAL A 189 2.61 14.21 27.39
C VAL A 189 2.93 12.77 27.77
N ARG A 190 2.21 11.81 27.16
CA ARG A 190 2.51 10.39 27.23
C ARG A 190 2.82 9.85 25.83
N ILE A 191 3.72 8.89 25.76
CA ILE A 191 4.00 8.15 24.53
C ILE A 191 3.53 6.73 24.75
N ILE A 192 2.63 6.25 23.91
CA ILE A 192 2.11 4.88 23.95
C ILE A 192 2.46 4.22 22.64
N PHE A 193 3.13 3.07 22.72
CA PHE A 193 3.40 2.31 21.51
C PHE A 193 2.19 1.51 21.07
N PHE A 194 1.94 1.43 19.76
CA PHE A 194 0.82 0.64 19.23
C PHE A 194 0.88 -0.82 19.64
N ARG A 195 2.08 -1.40 19.66
CA ARG A 195 2.32 -2.78 20.14
C ARG A 195 2.00 -3.00 21.62
N ASP A 196 1.92 -1.92 22.39
CA ASP A 196 1.70 -1.91 23.83
C ASP A 196 0.25 -1.46 24.17
N THR A 197 -0.65 -1.56 23.18
CA THR A 197 -2.06 -1.15 23.27
C THR A 197 -3.00 -2.27 22.82
N ASP A 198 -3.86 -2.71 23.72
CA ASP A 198 -5.04 -3.51 23.41
C ASP A 198 -6.29 -2.71 23.79
N LEU A 199 -7.19 -2.40 22.86
CA LEU A 199 -8.41 -1.64 23.18
C LEU A 199 -9.65 -2.53 23.40
N TRP A 200 -9.52 -3.85 23.18
CA TRP A 200 -10.60 -4.82 23.36
C TRP A 200 -10.03 -6.22 23.70
N PRO A 201 -10.78 -7.06 24.45
CA PRO A 201 -12.11 -6.80 25.02
C PRO A 201 -12.09 -5.79 26.17
N GLU A 202 -10.99 -5.67 26.90
CA GLU A 202 -10.76 -4.66 27.93
C GLU A 202 -9.56 -3.79 27.54
N PRO A 203 -9.65 -2.45 27.63
CA PRO A 203 -8.54 -1.57 27.30
C PRO A 203 -7.34 -1.77 28.23
N LYS A 204 -6.16 -1.99 27.64
CA LYS A 204 -4.86 -2.07 28.29
C LYS A 204 -3.91 -1.15 27.56
N LEU A 205 -3.46 -0.13 28.28
CA LEU A 205 -2.58 0.90 27.75
C LEU A 205 -1.28 0.88 28.55
N LYS A 206 -0.16 0.68 27.88
CA LYS A 206 1.17 0.77 28.49
C LYS A 206 1.95 1.88 27.78
N GLY A 207 2.37 2.88 28.55
CA GLY A 207 2.97 4.10 28.02
C GLY A 207 4.17 4.57 28.81
N TYR A 208 4.83 5.57 28.26
CA TYR A 208 6.08 6.14 28.74
C TYR A 208 5.89 7.63 29.04
N TYR A 209 6.54 8.09 30.09
CA TYR A 209 6.58 9.50 30.48
C TYR A 209 8.05 9.93 30.61
N PRO A 210 8.68 10.48 29.55
CA PRO A 210 10.12 10.70 29.51
C PRO A 210 10.72 11.44 30.72
N PRO A 211 10.09 12.52 31.26
CA PRO A 211 10.60 13.18 32.47
C PRO A 211 10.72 12.25 33.68
N ARG A 212 9.79 11.30 33.85
CA ARG A 212 9.87 10.33 34.94
C ARG A 212 10.97 9.31 34.72
N ILE A 213 11.17 8.86 33.48
CA ILE A 213 12.27 7.95 33.13
C ILE A 213 13.62 8.64 33.41
N CYS A 214 13.78 9.91 33.01
CA CYS A 214 14.95 10.71 33.32
C CYS A 214 15.21 10.80 34.83
N GLN A 215 14.16 11.04 35.63
CA GLN A 215 14.25 11.07 37.09
C GLN A 215 14.72 9.72 37.66
N ASP A 216 14.13 8.62 37.21
CA ASP A 216 14.47 7.26 37.68
C ASP A 216 15.92 6.88 37.31
N LEU A 217 16.42 7.37 36.17
CA LEU A 217 17.78 7.10 35.68
C LEU A 217 18.82 8.11 36.20
N GLY A 218 18.42 9.18 36.88
CA GLY A 218 19.33 10.26 37.27
C GLY A 218 19.96 11.00 36.08
N LEU A 219 19.19 11.18 35.00
CA LEU A 219 19.60 11.86 33.77
C LEU A 219 18.77 13.12 33.56
N SER A 220 19.30 14.11 32.84
CA SER A 220 18.51 15.30 32.51
C SER A 220 17.65 15.13 31.26
N ASN A 221 18.07 14.27 30.33
CA ASN A 221 17.33 13.89 29.13
C ASN A 221 17.73 12.45 28.74
N LEU A 222 16.90 11.79 27.92
CA LEU A 222 17.20 10.46 27.41
C LEU A 222 18.19 10.47 26.22
N GLY A 223 18.47 11.66 25.67
CA GLY A 223 19.39 11.88 24.57
C GLY A 223 20.81 11.37 24.85
N THR A 224 21.38 11.66 26.02
CA THR A 224 22.73 11.18 26.38
C THR A 224 22.78 9.66 26.51
N PHE A 225 21.75 9.04 27.08
CA PHE A 225 21.65 7.59 27.18
C PHE A 225 21.56 6.93 25.80
N ALA A 226 20.71 7.48 24.92
CA ALA A 226 20.53 6.99 23.58
C ALA A 226 21.80 7.16 22.73
N TYR A 227 22.52 8.27 22.89
CA TYR A 227 23.82 8.50 22.28
C TYR A 227 24.82 7.41 22.69
N CYS A 228 25.01 7.16 24.00
CA CYS A 228 25.91 6.11 24.48
C CYS A 228 25.53 4.71 23.94
N LEU A 229 24.23 4.39 23.92
CA LEU A 229 23.73 3.13 23.37
C LEU A 229 24.03 2.99 21.87
N SER A 230 23.93 4.08 21.11
CA SER A 230 24.25 4.09 19.68
C SER A 230 25.74 3.85 19.40
N GLN A 231 26.62 4.24 20.32
CA GLN A 231 28.06 4.01 20.22
C GLN A 231 28.44 2.58 20.57
N ASP A 232 27.84 2.00 21.62
CA ASP A 232 28.09 0.62 22.03
C ASP A 232 26.81 -0.08 22.55
N PRO A 233 26.11 -0.82 21.68
CA PRO A 233 24.86 -1.51 22.05
C PRO A 233 25.02 -2.64 23.08
N PHE A 234 26.26 -3.14 23.29
CA PHE A 234 26.53 -4.32 24.12
C PHE A 234 26.77 -3.99 25.59
N LYS A 235 26.96 -2.70 25.94
CA LYS A 235 27.16 -2.28 27.33
C LYS A 235 25.98 -2.64 28.24
N SER A 236 26.29 -2.84 29.52
CA SER A 236 25.26 -3.01 30.55
C SER A 236 24.50 -1.70 30.73
N GLU A 237 23.28 -1.78 31.25
CA GLU A 237 22.47 -0.59 31.46
C GLU A 237 23.10 0.37 32.48
N THR A 238 23.67 -0.16 33.57
CA THR A 238 24.38 0.65 34.57
C THR A 238 25.56 1.40 33.96
N ALA A 239 26.37 0.74 33.14
CA ALA A 239 27.51 1.37 32.46
C ALA A 239 27.05 2.48 31.49
N LEU A 240 25.95 2.24 30.76
CA LEU A 240 25.36 3.25 29.88
C LEU A 240 24.87 4.48 30.66
N ILE A 241 24.28 4.29 31.84
CA ILE A 241 23.82 5.40 32.70
C ILE A 241 25.01 6.23 33.21
N GLU A 242 26.06 5.57 33.72
CA GLU A 242 27.28 6.24 34.22
C GLU A 242 27.97 7.04 33.12
N GLU A 243 28.05 6.49 31.90
CA GLU A 243 28.58 7.19 30.75
C GLU A 243 27.67 8.35 30.31
N ALA A 244 26.36 8.13 30.26
CA ALA A 244 25.37 9.14 29.89
C ALA A 244 25.37 10.36 30.84
N GLN A 245 25.73 10.18 32.11
CA GLN A 245 25.90 11.26 33.08
C GLN A 245 27.15 12.11 32.81
N SER A 246 28.19 11.53 32.19
CA SER A 246 29.47 12.18 31.92
C SER A 246 29.66 12.63 30.46
N VAL A 247 28.67 12.41 29.58
CA VAL A 247 28.70 12.87 28.18
C VAL A 247 28.95 14.38 28.10
N ASN A 248 30.01 14.76 27.38
CA ASN A 248 30.25 16.15 27.02
C ASN A 248 29.22 16.60 25.97
N ARG A 249 28.19 17.30 26.44
CA ARG A 249 27.10 17.80 25.58
C ARG A 249 27.52 18.89 24.61
N ALA A 250 28.66 19.54 24.85
CA ALA A 250 29.22 20.51 23.91
C ALA A 250 30.01 19.84 22.77
N SER A 251 30.20 18.52 22.80
CA SER A 251 30.90 17.81 21.74
C SER A 251 30.11 17.84 20.43
N GLY A 252 30.80 18.02 19.31
CA GLY A 252 30.18 18.02 17.99
C GLY A 252 29.45 16.71 17.66
N SER A 253 29.97 15.56 18.12
CA SER A 253 29.34 14.26 17.88
C SER A 253 28.00 14.11 18.61
N TYR A 254 27.90 14.57 19.85
CA TYR A 254 26.63 14.58 20.58
C TYR A 254 25.65 15.58 19.98
N HIS A 255 26.11 16.80 19.64
CA HIS A 255 25.25 17.79 18.99
C HIS A 255 24.67 17.26 17.68
N ASN A 256 25.49 16.69 16.80
CA ASN A 256 25.02 16.10 15.54
C ASN A 256 24.02 14.95 15.76
N PHE A 257 24.18 14.19 16.85
CA PHE A 257 23.24 13.11 17.19
C PHE A 257 21.89 13.64 17.69
N ILE A 258 21.90 14.67 18.54
CA ILE A 258 20.69 15.16 19.21
C ILE A 258 19.94 16.24 18.44
N GLU A 259 20.57 16.84 17.42
CA GLU A 259 20.05 17.98 16.65
C GLU A 259 18.59 17.80 16.23
N ARG A 260 18.24 16.61 15.71
CA ARG A 260 16.87 16.26 15.28
C ARG A 260 15.81 16.39 16.39
N TYR A 261 16.19 16.15 17.64
CA TYR A 261 15.26 16.11 18.77
C TYR A 261 15.19 17.43 19.56
N THR A 262 16.17 18.32 19.37
CA THR A 262 16.28 19.59 20.11
C THR A 262 15.89 20.81 19.27
N THR A 263 16.10 20.76 17.95
CA THR A 263 15.59 21.80 17.07
C THR A 263 14.09 21.59 16.90
N GLY A 264 13.30 22.24 17.77
CA GLY A 264 11.86 22.35 17.54
C GLY A 264 11.68 22.92 16.14
N PHE A 265 11.08 22.12 15.22
CA PHE A 265 10.83 22.54 13.85
C PHE A 265 10.28 23.96 13.87
N THR A 266 11.11 24.92 13.46
CA THR A 266 10.71 26.30 13.34
C THR A 266 9.68 26.30 12.22
N THR A 267 8.42 26.52 12.61
CA THR A 267 7.21 26.63 11.77
C THR A 267 7.23 27.87 10.85
N ALA A 268 8.42 28.25 10.41
CA ALA A 268 8.73 29.46 9.67
C ALA A 268 9.56 29.10 8.43
N ASN A 269 9.43 27.88 7.92
CA ASN A 269 9.88 27.61 6.57
C ASN A 269 8.80 28.16 5.63
N PRO A 270 9.10 29.02 4.64
CA PRO A 270 8.10 29.50 3.67
C PRO A 270 7.27 28.38 3.01
N PHE A 271 7.80 27.15 2.97
CA PHE A 271 7.11 25.94 2.54
C PHE A 271 5.93 25.48 3.44
N ASP A 272 5.85 25.89 4.70
CA ASP A 272 4.73 25.56 5.60
C ASP A 272 3.40 26.16 5.11
N THR A 273 3.45 27.35 4.49
CA THR A 273 2.25 27.97 3.89
C THR A 273 1.79 27.25 2.63
N GLN A 274 2.71 26.68 1.84
CA GLN A 274 2.36 25.86 0.70
C GLN A 274 1.73 24.54 1.14
N TRP A 275 2.15 23.98 2.27
CA TRP A 275 1.60 22.74 2.80
C TRP A 275 0.14 22.85 3.25
N ALA A 276 -0.35 24.08 3.52
CA ALA A 276 -1.78 24.32 3.72
C ALA A 276 -2.62 24.11 2.45
N ASN A 277 -1.98 23.97 1.28
CA ASN A 277 -2.67 23.70 0.03
C ASN A 277 -3.34 22.31 0.05
N PRO A 278 -4.67 22.22 -0.15
CA PRO A 278 -5.39 20.95 -0.21
C PRO A 278 -4.83 19.94 -1.23
N SER A 279 -4.20 20.40 -2.32
CA SER A 279 -3.61 19.51 -3.33
C SER A 279 -2.38 18.75 -2.80
N LEU A 280 -1.66 19.30 -1.82
CA LEU A 280 -0.51 18.64 -1.19
C LEU A 280 -0.92 17.68 -0.07
N GLN A 281 -2.05 17.95 0.58
CA GLN A 281 -2.56 17.13 1.68
C GLN A 281 -3.02 15.73 1.24
N ASN A 282 -3.31 15.53 -0.04
CA ASN A 282 -3.83 14.27 -0.59
C ASN A 282 -2.77 13.40 -1.29
N LEU A 283 -1.49 13.78 -1.24
CA LEU A 283 -0.43 13.07 -1.94
C LEU A 283 -0.04 11.76 -1.24
N ASP A 284 0.34 10.75 -2.04
CA ASP A 284 1.13 9.62 -1.54
C ASP A 284 2.49 10.13 -1.09
N VAL A 285 3.05 9.58 0.00
CA VAL A 285 4.36 9.96 0.56
C VAL A 285 5.48 10.07 -0.49
N ARG A 286 5.52 9.18 -1.49
CA ARG A 286 6.59 9.19 -2.53
C ARG A 286 6.39 10.31 -3.53
N THR A 287 5.14 10.56 -3.93
CA THR A 287 4.80 11.68 -4.80
C THR A 287 4.98 13.00 -4.04
N SER A 288 4.63 13.03 -2.76
CA SER A 288 4.85 14.14 -1.84
C SER A 288 6.33 14.49 -1.71
N GLU A 289 7.20 13.50 -1.46
CA GLU A 289 8.66 13.67 -1.40
C GLU A 289 9.22 14.17 -2.74
N PHE A 290 8.72 13.65 -3.87
CA PHE A 290 9.12 14.09 -5.21
C PHE A 290 8.71 15.55 -5.48
N VAL A 291 7.44 15.89 -5.26
CA VAL A 291 6.91 17.25 -5.43
C VAL A 291 7.70 18.23 -4.58
N PHE A 292 7.97 17.88 -3.31
CA PHE A 292 8.76 18.73 -2.43
C PHE A 292 10.17 18.97 -2.98
N GLN A 293 10.88 17.92 -3.39
CA GLN A 293 12.21 18.06 -3.99
C GLN A 293 12.19 18.96 -5.24
N SER A 294 11.15 18.85 -6.07
CA SER A 294 11.02 19.67 -7.28
C SER A 294 10.72 21.13 -6.95
N LEU A 295 9.86 21.42 -5.98
CA LEU A 295 9.56 22.78 -5.52
C LEU A 295 10.74 23.44 -4.80
N ASP A 296 11.59 22.64 -4.16
CA ASP A 296 12.87 23.07 -3.57
C ASP A 296 14.01 23.16 -4.61
N SER A 297 13.68 23.06 -5.91
CA SER A 297 14.63 23.09 -7.02
C SER A 297 15.81 22.13 -6.86
N THR A 298 15.59 20.97 -6.23
CA THR A 298 16.62 19.93 -6.09
C THR A 298 17.08 19.50 -7.50
N PRO A 299 18.39 19.51 -7.82
CA PRO A 299 18.87 19.30 -9.20
C PRO A 299 18.50 17.95 -9.82
N LYS A 300 18.42 16.90 -9.00
CA LYS A 300 18.06 15.54 -9.40
C LYS A 300 17.01 15.00 -8.44
N PRO A 301 15.73 15.42 -8.60
CA PRO A 301 14.69 14.96 -7.71
C PRO A 301 14.55 13.43 -7.88
N THR A 302 14.37 12.77 -6.75
CA THR A 302 14.44 11.31 -6.65
C THR A 302 13.11 10.77 -6.15
N ILE A 303 12.63 9.70 -6.78
CA ILE A 303 11.42 8.99 -6.37
C ILE A 303 11.74 7.52 -6.10
N TYR A 304 11.26 7.04 -4.94
CA TYR A 304 11.41 5.65 -4.53
C TYR A 304 10.14 4.87 -4.83
N LEU A 305 10.11 4.15 -5.95
CA LEU A 305 8.91 3.41 -6.32
C LEU A 305 8.57 2.35 -5.25
N PRO A 306 7.28 2.13 -4.96
CA PRO A 306 6.84 1.13 -3.99
C PRO A 306 7.40 -0.27 -4.31
N PHE A 307 7.72 -1.03 -3.27
CA PHE A 307 8.10 -2.43 -3.44
C PHE A 307 6.88 -3.25 -3.87
N LEU A 308 6.91 -3.82 -5.08
CA LEU A 308 5.89 -4.74 -5.56
C LEU A 308 6.39 -6.18 -5.44
N VAL A 309 5.55 -7.09 -4.93
CA VAL A 309 5.86 -8.52 -4.90
C VAL A 309 5.74 -9.06 -6.31
N GLU A 310 6.87 -9.40 -6.93
CA GLU A 310 6.96 -9.85 -8.33
C GLU A 310 7.96 -11.00 -8.50
N ASP A 311 7.81 -11.79 -9.57
CA ASP A 311 8.84 -12.77 -9.94
C ASP A 311 10.09 -12.06 -10.47
N LYS A 312 11.21 -12.25 -9.78
CA LYS A 312 12.47 -11.57 -10.04
C LYS A 312 13.26 -12.16 -11.21
N HIS A 313 12.91 -13.36 -11.65
CA HIS A 313 13.44 -13.93 -12.89
C HIS A 313 12.85 -13.25 -14.13
N ARG A 314 11.87 -12.34 -13.95
CA ARG A 314 11.25 -11.56 -15.02
C ARG A 314 11.68 -10.09 -14.94
N ALA A 315 11.43 -9.36 -16.02
CA ALA A 315 11.64 -7.91 -16.10
C ALA A 315 10.86 -7.18 -15.00
N SER A 316 11.30 -5.98 -14.62
CA SER A 316 10.65 -5.19 -13.56
C SER A 316 9.20 -4.87 -13.93
N ALA A 317 8.26 -5.11 -13.01
CA ALA A 317 6.88 -4.67 -13.16
C ALA A 317 6.80 -3.15 -13.35
N TRP A 318 7.75 -2.40 -12.77
CA TRP A 318 7.87 -0.95 -12.94
C TRP A 318 8.31 -0.49 -14.32
N ASN A 319 8.60 -1.38 -15.26
CA ASN A 319 8.69 -1.02 -16.67
C ASN A 319 7.31 -0.57 -17.21
N ILE A 320 6.23 -1.17 -16.69
CA ILE A 320 4.87 -0.77 -17.04
C ILE A 320 4.62 0.66 -16.57
N GLY A 321 4.04 1.47 -17.46
CA GLY A 321 3.63 2.84 -17.17
C GLY A 321 4.80 3.79 -16.90
N GLN A 322 6.02 3.48 -17.35
CA GLN A 322 7.16 4.40 -17.24
C GLN A 322 6.89 5.73 -17.96
N ASP A 323 6.32 5.69 -19.17
CA ASP A 323 6.06 6.90 -19.96
C ASP A 323 5.00 7.81 -19.30
N LEU A 324 4.00 7.21 -18.65
CA LEU A 324 3.04 7.96 -17.82
C LEU A 324 3.74 8.67 -16.66
N ARG A 325 4.69 8.00 -16.00
CA ARG A 325 5.46 8.62 -14.92
C ARG A 325 6.36 9.73 -15.45
N ALA A 326 6.99 9.55 -16.62
CA ALA A 326 7.74 10.62 -17.29
C ALA A 326 6.86 11.85 -17.55
N VAL A 327 5.63 11.67 -18.05
CA VAL A 327 4.65 12.77 -18.18
C VAL A 327 4.35 13.40 -16.82
N ALA A 328 4.06 12.61 -15.79
CA ALA A 328 3.76 13.11 -14.46
C ALA A 328 4.91 13.95 -13.88
N TYR A 329 6.15 13.50 -14.06
CA TYR A 329 7.33 14.22 -13.60
C TYR A 329 7.55 15.50 -14.39
N SER A 330 7.33 15.49 -15.71
CA SER A 330 7.42 16.69 -16.55
C SER A 330 6.44 17.80 -16.18
N PHE A 331 5.31 17.48 -15.54
CA PHE A 331 4.44 18.52 -14.99
C PHE A 331 5.11 19.29 -13.85
N VAL A 332 5.75 18.59 -12.92
CA VAL A 332 6.20 19.17 -11.64
C VAL A 332 7.66 19.59 -11.66
N ALA A 333 8.51 18.86 -12.39
CA ALA A 333 9.96 19.06 -12.48
C ALA A 333 10.38 19.58 -13.87
N ALA A 334 9.57 20.45 -14.46
CA ALA A 334 9.76 20.89 -15.86
C ALA A 334 11.08 21.65 -16.12
N GLU A 335 11.68 22.22 -15.07
CA GLU A 335 12.96 22.93 -15.14
C GLU A 335 14.17 21.99 -15.07
N GLN A 336 13.94 20.73 -14.68
CA GLN A 336 14.96 19.70 -14.58
C GLN A 336 15.05 18.88 -15.88
N SER A 337 16.23 18.34 -16.14
CA SER A 337 16.44 17.48 -17.33
C SER A 337 16.11 16.00 -17.07
N ASN A 338 16.22 15.54 -15.82
CA ASN A 338 15.96 14.16 -15.45
C ASN A 338 15.42 14.02 -14.01
N VAL A 339 14.74 12.89 -13.79
CA VAL A 339 14.30 12.41 -12.47
C VAL A 339 14.91 11.04 -12.21
N GLN A 340 15.26 10.78 -10.95
CA GLN A 340 15.86 9.51 -10.55
C GLN A 340 14.81 8.56 -9.96
N GLU A 341 14.52 7.45 -10.65
CA GLU A 341 13.66 6.37 -10.14
C GLU A 341 14.48 5.27 -9.47
N HIS A 342 14.28 5.08 -8.18
CA HIS A 342 14.73 3.87 -7.49
C HIS A 342 13.69 2.77 -7.66
N ARG A 343 14.04 1.74 -8.44
CA ARG A 343 13.20 0.57 -8.71
C ARG A 343 14.04 -0.68 -8.87
N ARG A 344 13.40 -1.85 -8.85
CA ARG A 344 14.11 -3.11 -9.08
C ARG A 344 14.68 -3.18 -10.50
N LYS A 345 15.95 -3.57 -10.61
CA LYS A 345 16.58 -4.06 -11.84
C LYS A 345 17.23 -5.41 -11.55
N ALA A 346 16.76 -6.45 -12.25
CA ALA A 346 17.15 -7.82 -11.96
C ALA A 346 16.98 -8.16 -10.47
N GLN A 347 18.07 -8.35 -9.73
CA GLN A 347 18.06 -8.84 -8.35
C GLN A 347 18.24 -7.76 -7.27
N LYS A 348 18.46 -6.49 -7.66
CA LYS A 348 18.74 -5.37 -6.74
C LYS A 348 17.83 -4.18 -7.01
N VAL A 349 17.67 -3.27 -6.04
CA VAL A 349 17.15 -1.93 -6.33
C VAL A 349 18.27 -1.06 -6.88
N THR A 350 18.01 -0.41 -8.01
CA THR A 350 18.97 0.53 -8.62
C THR A 350 18.26 1.80 -9.04
N MET A 351 19.04 2.88 -9.09
CA MET A 351 18.60 4.15 -9.66
C MET A 351 18.53 4.04 -11.19
N HIS A 352 17.51 4.65 -11.79
CA HIS A 352 17.34 4.83 -13.22
C HIS A 352 17.02 6.29 -13.49
N GLU A 353 17.68 6.89 -14.48
CA GLU A 353 17.34 8.24 -14.92
C GLU A 353 16.16 8.17 -15.91
N ILE A 354 15.14 8.98 -15.64
CA ILE A 354 13.99 9.19 -16.51
C ILE A 354 14.16 10.57 -17.13
N GLU A 355 14.26 10.60 -18.45
CA GLU A 355 14.30 11.83 -19.23
C GLU A 355 12.91 12.47 -19.25
N LEU A 356 12.88 13.79 -19.05
CA LEU A 356 11.64 14.55 -19.02
C LEU A 356 11.31 15.10 -20.40
N TYR A 357 10.02 15.14 -20.72
CA TYR A 357 9.54 15.81 -21.92
C TYR A 357 9.88 17.31 -21.84
N PRO A 358 10.51 17.87 -22.89
CA PRO A 358 10.69 19.31 -23.00
C PRO A 358 9.36 20.05 -22.94
N LEU A 359 9.36 21.28 -22.41
CA LEU A 359 8.16 22.12 -22.28
C LEU A 359 7.40 22.33 -23.60
N HIS A 360 8.08 22.30 -24.75
CA HIS A 360 7.45 22.46 -26.06
C HIS A 360 6.77 21.19 -26.56
N ASP A 361 7.24 20.01 -26.15
CA ASP A 361 6.67 18.71 -26.56
C ASP A 361 5.59 18.22 -25.60
N LEU A 362 5.70 18.60 -24.31
CA LEU A 362 4.80 18.15 -23.25
C LEU A 362 3.31 18.35 -23.58
N PRO A 363 2.83 19.49 -24.13
CA PRO A 363 1.42 19.64 -24.48
C PRO A 363 0.90 18.60 -25.49
N ALA A 364 1.71 18.24 -26.50
CA ALA A 364 1.32 17.25 -27.50
C ALA A 364 1.24 15.84 -26.89
N THR A 365 2.19 15.51 -26.02
CA THR A 365 2.20 14.25 -25.28
C THR A 365 1.00 14.15 -24.34
N VAL A 366 0.73 15.19 -23.54
CA VAL A 366 -0.42 15.23 -22.61
C VAL A 366 -1.74 15.13 -23.36
N ARG A 367 -1.88 15.81 -24.50
CA ARG A 367 -3.07 15.69 -25.36
C ARG A 367 -3.30 14.25 -25.81
N THR A 368 -2.25 13.52 -26.16
CA THR A 368 -2.34 12.13 -26.61
C THR A 368 -2.86 11.21 -25.49
N TYR A 369 -2.33 11.36 -24.27
CA TYR A 369 -2.82 10.60 -23.12
C TYR A 369 -4.24 10.98 -22.70
N THR A 370 -4.57 12.27 -22.76
CA THR A 370 -5.91 12.78 -22.49
C THR A 370 -6.92 12.15 -23.44
N GLU A 371 -6.62 12.13 -24.74
CA GLU A 371 -7.48 11.53 -25.75
C GLU A 371 -7.62 10.01 -25.55
N SER A 372 -6.52 9.30 -25.25
CA SER A 372 -6.56 7.86 -24.95
C SER A 372 -7.49 7.55 -23.77
N ILE A 373 -7.38 8.32 -22.68
CA ILE A 373 -8.25 8.17 -21.51
C ILE A 373 -9.70 8.51 -21.83
N ARG A 374 -9.94 9.59 -22.61
CA ARG A 374 -11.30 9.98 -23.03
C ARG A 374 -11.96 8.86 -23.84
N VAL A 375 -11.28 8.35 -24.87
CA VAL A 375 -11.77 7.24 -25.70
C VAL A 375 -12.04 6.00 -24.86
N TRP A 376 -11.17 5.70 -23.90
CA TRP A 376 -11.39 4.60 -22.96
C TRP A 376 -12.67 4.77 -22.12
N LEU A 377 -12.88 5.95 -21.53
CA LEU A 377 -14.05 6.24 -20.70
C LEU A 377 -15.36 6.23 -21.52
N GLU A 378 -15.31 6.71 -22.77
CA GLU A 378 -16.45 6.64 -23.68
C GLU A 378 -16.79 5.18 -24.05
N TRP A 379 -15.77 4.37 -24.33
CA TRP A 379 -15.93 2.94 -24.59
C TRP A 379 -16.49 2.22 -23.36
N SER A 380 -15.96 2.49 -22.17
CA SER A 380 -16.39 1.82 -20.93
C SER A 380 -17.85 2.16 -20.59
N THR A 381 -18.24 3.42 -20.81
CA THR A 381 -19.63 3.88 -20.65
C THR A 381 -20.55 3.18 -21.64
N LYS A 382 -20.18 3.15 -22.94
CA LYS A 382 -20.96 2.49 -23.99
C LYS A 382 -21.15 1.00 -23.74
N ARG A 383 -20.12 0.34 -23.22
CA ARG A 383 -20.12 -1.08 -22.86
C ARG A 383 -20.69 -1.38 -21.48
N LYS A 384 -21.08 -0.35 -20.70
CA LYS A 384 -21.59 -0.48 -19.33
C LYS A 384 -20.66 -1.30 -18.44
N VAL A 385 -19.36 -1.04 -18.55
CA VAL A 385 -18.34 -1.70 -17.73
C VAL A 385 -18.60 -1.39 -16.26
N PRO A 386 -18.60 -2.39 -15.35
CA PRO A 386 -18.70 -2.14 -13.90
C PRO A 386 -17.61 -1.17 -13.44
N GLY A 387 -17.97 -0.21 -12.59
CA GLY A 387 -17.07 0.89 -12.19
C GLY A 387 -15.73 0.39 -11.62
N GLU A 388 -15.79 -0.67 -10.82
CA GLU A 388 -14.63 -1.33 -10.21
C GLU A 388 -13.69 -2.00 -11.22
N LEU A 389 -14.14 -2.23 -12.46
CA LEU A 389 -13.35 -2.85 -13.54
C LEU A 389 -12.84 -1.85 -14.58
N VAL A 390 -13.32 -0.60 -14.60
CA VAL A 390 -12.92 0.40 -15.59
C VAL A 390 -11.40 0.60 -15.63
N TRP A 391 -10.75 0.79 -14.48
CA TRP A 391 -9.31 1.02 -14.45
C TRP A 391 -8.47 -0.27 -14.49
N PRO A 392 -8.86 -1.37 -13.81
CA PRO A 392 -8.17 -2.64 -13.97
C PRO A 392 -8.12 -3.13 -15.43
N LEU A 393 -9.22 -2.96 -16.19
CA LEU A 393 -9.24 -3.32 -17.61
C LEU A 393 -8.37 -2.38 -18.47
N TYR A 394 -8.33 -1.08 -18.16
CA TYR A 394 -7.39 -0.15 -18.79
C TYR A 394 -5.93 -0.57 -18.56
N ALA A 395 -5.59 -0.91 -17.31
CA ALA A 395 -4.26 -1.38 -16.96
C ALA A 395 -3.90 -2.69 -17.67
N ILE A 396 -4.85 -3.60 -17.89
CA ILE A 396 -4.64 -4.79 -18.73
C ILE A 396 -4.28 -4.37 -20.16
N GLY A 397 -5.00 -3.40 -20.74
CA GLY A 397 -4.67 -2.86 -22.07
C GLY A 397 -3.26 -2.28 -22.16
N MET A 398 -2.75 -1.67 -21.08
CA MET A 398 -1.36 -1.19 -21.01
C MET A 398 -0.34 -2.33 -20.85
N VAL A 399 -0.69 -3.38 -20.09
CA VAL A 399 0.24 -4.47 -19.77
C VAL A 399 0.39 -5.45 -20.92
N LEU A 400 -0.68 -5.77 -21.65
CA LEU A 400 -0.67 -6.81 -22.68
C LEU A 400 0.43 -6.62 -23.76
N PRO A 401 0.64 -5.42 -24.34
CA PRO A 401 1.67 -5.21 -25.35
C PRO A 401 3.10 -5.41 -24.82
N GLU A 402 3.31 -5.24 -23.51
CA GLU A 402 4.62 -5.31 -22.85
C GLU A 402 5.01 -6.75 -22.44
N LEU A 403 4.10 -7.72 -22.59
CA LEU A 403 4.33 -9.09 -22.20
C LEU A 403 4.87 -9.94 -23.34
N ASN A 404 6.01 -10.61 -23.11
CA ASN A 404 6.55 -11.62 -24.02
C ASN A 404 5.60 -12.81 -24.26
N THR A 405 4.73 -13.10 -23.31
CA THR A 405 3.74 -14.17 -23.42
C THR A 405 2.42 -13.66 -22.87
N PRO A 406 1.38 -13.55 -23.72
CA PRO A 406 0.10 -13.07 -23.26
C PRO A 406 -0.53 -14.05 -22.25
N PRO A 407 -1.21 -13.55 -21.22
CA PRO A 407 -1.93 -14.40 -20.27
C PRO A 407 -3.17 -15.00 -20.90
N SER A 408 -3.73 -16.04 -20.28
CA SER A 408 -5.05 -16.56 -20.67
C SER A 408 -6.18 -15.72 -20.06
N PHE A 409 -7.37 -15.77 -20.64
CA PHE A 409 -8.55 -15.13 -20.04
C PHE A 409 -8.84 -15.66 -18.64
N ALA A 410 -8.71 -16.98 -18.42
CA ALA A 410 -8.89 -17.57 -17.10
C ALA A 410 -7.94 -16.97 -16.05
N GLN A 411 -6.70 -16.63 -16.45
CA GLN A 411 -5.73 -16.00 -15.56
C GLN A 411 -6.10 -14.54 -15.27
N LEU A 412 -6.53 -13.77 -16.27
CA LEU A 412 -6.97 -12.39 -16.07
C LEU A 412 -8.24 -12.31 -15.20
N LEU A 413 -9.22 -13.19 -15.42
CA LEU A 413 -10.41 -13.29 -14.57
C LEU A 413 -10.05 -13.62 -13.11
N ARG A 414 -9.08 -14.50 -12.88
CA ARG A 414 -8.59 -14.77 -11.52
C ARG A 414 -7.96 -13.54 -10.88
N ILE A 415 -7.15 -12.80 -11.62
CA ILE A 415 -6.51 -11.60 -11.10
C ILE A 415 -7.56 -10.54 -10.78
N LEU A 416 -8.49 -10.26 -11.70
CA LEU A 416 -9.54 -9.26 -11.48
C LEU A 416 -10.42 -9.61 -10.25
N SER A 417 -10.67 -10.89 -9.97
CA SER A 417 -11.42 -11.33 -8.78
C SER A 417 -10.57 -11.43 -7.51
N GLY A 418 -9.24 -11.34 -7.62
CA GLY A 418 -8.33 -11.72 -6.53
C GLY A 418 -8.38 -13.21 -6.18
N ASP A 419 -8.85 -14.08 -7.08
CA ASP A 419 -8.82 -15.54 -6.92
C ASP A 419 -7.40 -16.08 -7.14
N PHE A 420 -6.58 -15.97 -6.09
CA PHE A 420 -5.19 -16.39 -6.12
C PHE A 420 -5.04 -17.88 -6.47
N ASP A 421 -4.33 -18.16 -7.55
CA ASP A 421 -4.14 -19.52 -8.08
C ASP A 421 -2.88 -20.24 -7.59
N ASN A 422 -2.18 -19.63 -6.62
CA ASN A 422 -0.91 -20.12 -6.09
C ASN A 422 0.19 -20.23 -7.17
N SER A 423 0.28 -19.25 -8.08
CA SER A 423 1.34 -19.20 -9.10
C SER A 423 2.17 -17.92 -9.07
N TRP A 424 3.43 -18.03 -9.47
CA TRP A 424 4.29 -16.87 -9.73
C TRP A 424 3.78 -16.01 -10.88
N ASN A 425 3.07 -16.62 -11.84
CA ASN A 425 2.46 -15.91 -12.95
C ASN A 425 1.35 -14.96 -12.48
N PHE A 426 0.52 -15.38 -11.52
CA PHE A 426 -0.45 -14.50 -10.87
C PHE A 426 0.25 -13.35 -10.15
N ILE A 427 1.25 -13.65 -9.32
CA ILE A 427 1.98 -12.64 -8.53
C ILE A 427 2.58 -11.57 -9.44
N HIS A 428 3.33 -12.01 -10.45
CA HIS A 428 4.02 -11.08 -11.34
C HIS A 428 3.04 -10.26 -12.20
N LEU A 429 2.00 -10.87 -12.75
CA LEU A 429 1.02 -10.13 -13.55
C LEU A 429 0.22 -9.14 -12.70
N THR A 430 -0.10 -9.50 -11.45
CA THR A 430 -0.70 -8.58 -10.48
C THR A 430 0.22 -7.38 -10.21
N ALA A 431 1.53 -7.61 -10.05
CA ALA A 431 2.50 -6.53 -9.90
C ALA A 431 2.56 -5.61 -11.13
N CYS A 432 2.54 -6.16 -12.36
CA CYS A 432 2.49 -5.35 -13.58
C CYS A 432 1.24 -4.46 -13.64
N LEU A 433 0.06 -4.99 -13.29
CA LEU A 433 -1.17 -4.21 -13.24
C LEU A 433 -1.11 -3.12 -12.16
N HIS A 434 -0.60 -3.45 -10.97
CA HIS A 434 -0.38 -2.46 -9.92
C HIS A 434 0.57 -1.34 -10.34
N ALA A 435 1.65 -1.66 -11.07
CA ALA A 435 2.57 -0.65 -11.58
C ALA A 435 1.87 0.32 -12.54
N GLY A 436 1.08 -0.20 -13.50
CA GLY A 436 0.30 0.63 -14.42
C GLY A 436 -0.75 1.50 -13.73
N LEU A 437 -1.54 0.91 -12.82
CA LEU A 437 -2.54 1.63 -12.03
C LEU A 437 -1.90 2.71 -11.15
N TYR A 438 -0.79 2.39 -10.48
CA TYR A 438 -0.10 3.36 -9.65
C TYR A 438 0.51 4.50 -10.49
N SER A 439 1.06 4.21 -11.68
CA SER A 439 1.52 5.26 -12.59
C SER A 439 0.41 6.25 -12.97
N LEU A 440 -0.83 5.79 -13.19
CA LEU A 440 -1.98 6.69 -13.43
C LEU A 440 -2.29 7.56 -12.21
N ARG A 441 -2.17 7.00 -11.01
CA ARG A 441 -2.34 7.75 -9.75
C ARG A 441 -1.26 8.82 -9.58
N VAL A 442 -0.01 8.52 -9.94
CA VAL A 442 1.10 9.49 -9.93
C VAL A 442 0.81 10.63 -10.92
N VAL A 443 0.33 10.33 -12.13
CA VAL A 443 -0.10 11.36 -13.10
C VAL A 443 -1.19 12.24 -12.50
N LYS A 444 -2.25 11.64 -11.95
CA LYS A 444 -3.35 12.39 -11.33
C LYS A 444 -2.83 13.34 -10.25
N GLN A 445 -2.04 12.83 -9.32
CA GLN A 445 -1.50 13.62 -8.21
C GLN A 445 -0.60 14.78 -8.70
N CYS A 446 0.29 14.52 -9.65
CA CYS A 446 1.15 15.56 -10.23
C CYS A 446 0.35 16.63 -10.99
N VAL A 447 -0.68 16.22 -11.75
CA VAL A 447 -1.57 17.15 -12.47
C VAL A 447 -2.37 18.01 -11.49
N ASP A 448 -2.91 17.41 -10.42
CA ASP A 448 -3.65 18.13 -9.37
C ASP A 448 -2.79 19.22 -8.72
N VAL A 449 -1.53 18.89 -8.40
CA VAL A 449 -0.56 19.85 -7.85
C VAL A 449 -0.23 20.94 -8.87
N TRP A 450 0.10 20.56 -10.10
CA TRP A 450 0.47 21.52 -11.13
C TRP A 450 -0.66 22.51 -11.42
N LEU A 451 -1.90 22.03 -11.54
CA LEU A 451 -3.09 22.87 -11.72
C LEU A 451 -3.29 23.83 -10.55
N SER A 452 -3.08 23.36 -9.32
CA SER A 452 -3.20 24.22 -8.14
C SER A 452 -2.16 25.34 -8.12
N LEU A 453 -0.95 25.10 -8.62
CA LEU A 453 0.13 26.08 -8.66
C LEU A 453 0.05 27.01 -9.89
N ASN A 454 -0.63 26.58 -10.95
CA ASN A 454 -0.67 27.27 -12.25
C ASN A 454 -2.08 27.69 -12.66
N ASN A 455 -3.01 27.83 -11.73
CA ASN A 455 -4.43 28.07 -12.06
C ASN A 455 -4.66 29.36 -12.87
N ASP A 456 -3.82 30.39 -12.65
CA ASP A 456 -3.87 31.68 -13.35
C ASP A 456 -2.84 31.78 -14.50
N SER A 457 -2.22 30.67 -14.87
CA SER A 457 -1.19 30.65 -15.92
C SER A 457 -1.79 30.77 -17.32
N SER A 458 -1.12 31.47 -18.23
CA SER A 458 -1.44 31.47 -19.67
C SER A 458 -0.81 30.29 -20.43
N SER A 459 -0.39 29.25 -19.71
CA SER A 459 0.30 28.10 -20.31
C SER A 459 -0.62 27.33 -21.27
N PRO A 460 -0.13 26.94 -22.47
CA PRO A 460 -0.89 26.08 -23.40
C PRO A 460 -1.17 24.68 -22.83
N LEU A 461 -0.51 24.32 -21.73
CA LEU A 461 -0.72 23.07 -21.01
C LEU A 461 -1.98 23.09 -20.14
N LEU A 462 -2.50 24.28 -19.78
CA LEU A 462 -3.56 24.42 -18.78
C LEU A 462 -4.84 23.66 -19.15
N ASP A 463 -5.35 23.84 -20.37
CA ASP A 463 -6.57 23.17 -20.83
C ASP A 463 -6.39 21.65 -20.92
N HIS A 464 -5.24 21.21 -21.44
CA HIS A 464 -4.90 19.80 -21.54
C HIS A 464 -4.77 19.15 -20.14
N ALA A 465 -4.17 19.85 -19.18
CA ALA A 465 -4.06 19.40 -17.80
C ALA A 465 -5.43 19.29 -17.12
N LYS A 466 -6.34 20.26 -17.33
CA LYS A 466 -7.72 20.22 -16.81
C LYS A 466 -8.50 19.04 -17.38
N GLN A 467 -8.38 18.77 -18.67
CA GLN A 467 -9.03 17.63 -19.32
C GLN A 467 -8.46 16.30 -18.81
N LEU A 468 -7.14 16.20 -18.66
CA LEU A 468 -6.49 15.02 -18.10
C LEU A 468 -6.92 14.77 -16.65
N GLN A 469 -6.96 15.82 -15.83
CA GLN A 469 -7.48 15.77 -14.46
C GLN A 469 -8.90 15.20 -14.45
N LEU A 470 -9.80 15.78 -15.26
CA LEU A 470 -11.20 15.34 -15.36
C LEU A 470 -11.32 13.86 -15.73
N GLY A 471 -10.54 13.39 -16.72
CA GLY A 471 -10.51 11.98 -17.10
C GLY A 471 -10.01 11.05 -15.99
N LEU A 472 -9.11 11.53 -15.13
CA LEU A 472 -8.55 10.76 -14.02
C LEU A 472 -9.35 10.90 -12.71
N GLN A 473 -10.37 11.76 -12.63
CA GLN A 473 -11.17 11.96 -11.40
C GLN A 473 -11.84 10.69 -10.90
N GLN A 474 -12.23 9.79 -11.82
CA GLN A 474 -12.93 8.55 -11.50
C GLN A 474 -11.99 7.38 -11.16
N ILE A 475 -10.68 7.60 -11.01
CA ILE A 475 -9.77 6.54 -10.57
C ILE A 475 -10.09 6.12 -9.14
N GLY A 476 -10.40 4.84 -8.95
CA GLY A 476 -10.76 4.29 -7.65
C GLY A 476 -9.65 4.44 -6.60
N SER A 477 -10.01 4.26 -5.33
CA SER A 477 -9.07 4.30 -4.21
C SER A 477 -8.08 3.13 -4.26
N ILE A 478 -7.02 3.19 -3.45
CA ILE A 478 -6.07 2.08 -3.35
C ILE A 478 -6.76 0.79 -2.86
N SER A 479 -7.70 0.93 -1.92
CA SER A 479 -8.47 -0.20 -1.38
C SER A 479 -9.33 -0.90 -2.45
N GLU A 480 -9.82 -0.14 -3.43
CA GLU A 480 -10.62 -0.66 -4.55
C GLU A 480 -9.76 -1.24 -5.66
N LEU A 481 -8.65 -0.59 -6.02
CA LEU A 481 -7.89 -0.96 -7.22
C LEU A 481 -6.83 -2.04 -6.97
N PHE A 482 -6.24 -2.09 -5.78
CA PHE A 482 -5.07 -2.93 -5.52
C PHE A 482 -5.46 -4.16 -4.71
N LEU A 483 -4.88 -5.29 -5.12
CA LEU A 483 -5.11 -6.59 -4.52
C LEU A 483 -3.89 -7.02 -3.71
N VAL A 484 -4.09 -7.93 -2.77
CA VAL A 484 -2.99 -8.60 -2.07
C VAL A 484 -3.08 -10.09 -2.40
N PRO A 485 -2.03 -10.72 -2.96
CA PRO A 485 -2.06 -12.15 -3.28
C PRO A 485 -2.44 -13.00 -2.06
N GLY A 486 -3.52 -13.78 -2.17
CA GLY A 486 -4.09 -14.57 -1.07
C GLY A 486 -5.17 -13.86 -0.25
N GLN A 487 -5.60 -12.65 -0.66
CA GLN A 487 -6.80 -12.04 -0.11
C GLN A 487 -8.08 -12.77 -0.54
N GLY A 488 -9.23 -12.39 0.03
CA GLY A 488 -10.50 -12.98 -0.34
C GLY A 488 -10.99 -12.52 -1.71
N LYS A 489 -11.73 -13.42 -2.37
CA LYS A 489 -12.31 -13.17 -3.69
C LYS A 489 -13.30 -12.01 -3.64
N ARG A 490 -13.24 -11.18 -4.68
CA ARG A 490 -14.22 -10.14 -4.98
C ARG A 490 -15.21 -10.67 -6.01
N ALA A 491 -16.46 -10.22 -5.94
CA ALA A 491 -17.45 -10.50 -6.97
C ALA A 491 -17.05 -9.72 -8.24
N LEU A 492 -17.03 -10.39 -9.39
CA LEU A 492 -16.65 -9.81 -10.68
C LEU A 492 -17.85 -9.44 -11.57
N GLY A 493 -19.07 -9.58 -11.07
CA GLY A 493 -20.26 -9.62 -11.91
C GLY A 493 -20.28 -10.87 -12.80
N ASP A 494 -20.84 -10.73 -14.00
CA ASP A 494 -20.95 -11.81 -14.98
C ASP A 494 -19.61 -12.06 -15.70
N ALA A 495 -19.03 -13.24 -15.48
CA ALA A 495 -17.73 -13.61 -16.03
C ALA A 495 -17.71 -13.69 -17.56
N GLU A 496 -18.85 -13.96 -18.22
CA GLU A 496 -18.92 -13.98 -19.68
C GLU A 496 -18.89 -12.55 -20.25
N VAL A 497 -19.57 -11.61 -19.59
CA VAL A 497 -19.48 -10.18 -19.95
C VAL A 497 -18.04 -9.69 -19.82
N VAL A 498 -17.35 -10.02 -18.71
CA VAL A 498 -15.94 -9.64 -18.54
C VAL A 498 -15.05 -10.28 -19.61
N ARG A 499 -15.33 -11.52 -20.00
CA ARG A 499 -14.62 -12.20 -21.08
C ARG A 499 -14.79 -11.48 -22.43
N GLU A 500 -16.00 -11.05 -22.78
CA GLU A 500 -16.26 -10.28 -24.00
C GLU A 500 -15.47 -8.96 -24.03
N LEU A 501 -15.45 -8.23 -22.90
CA LEU A 501 -14.64 -7.02 -22.76
C LEU A 501 -13.14 -7.30 -22.96
N LEU A 502 -12.64 -8.41 -22.41
CA LEU A 502 -11.24 -8.81 -22.59
C LEU A 502 -10.93 -9.14 -24.06
N VAL A 503 -11.85 -9.74 -24.81
CA VAL A 503 -11.66 -9.99 -26.25
C VAL A 503 -11.41 -8.68 -27.01
N GLU A 504 -12.21 -7.65 -26.73
CA GLU A 504 -12.04 -6.32 -27.35
C GLU A 504 -10.70 -5.68 -26.97
N ILE A 505 -10.27 -5.83 -25.71
CA ILE A 505 -9.00 -5.30 -25.22
C ILE A 505 -7.81 -5.99 -25.90
N TYR A 506 -7.83 -7.32 -26.05
CA TYR A 506 -6.78 -8.05 -26.78
C TYR A 506 -6.70 -7.61 -28.24
N ALA A 507 -7.86 -7.46 -28.90
CA ALA A 507 -7.93 -6.98 -30.27
C ALA A 507 -7.36 -5.57 -30.41
N SER A 508 -7.71 -4.65 -29.50
CA SER A 508 -7.17 -3.28 -29.47
C SER A 508 -5.66 -3.25 -29.21
N ALA A 509 -5.15 -4.14 -28.35
CA ALA A 509 -3.74 -4.30 -28.07
C ALA A 509 -2.96 -4.98 -29.21
N LYS A 510 -3.65 -5.51 -30.23
CA LYS A 510 -3.08 -6.34 -31.32
C LYS A 510 -2.32 -7.56 -30.79
N VAL A 511 -2.84 -8.16 -29.71
CA VAL A 511 -2.25 -9.32 -29.06
C VAL A 511 -3.15 -10.54 -29.28
N GLU A 512 -2.57 -11.64 -29.75
CA GLU A 512 -3.32 -12.89 -29.91
C GLU A 512 -3.63 -13.54 -28.56
N VAL A 513 -4.87 -13.99 -28.40
CA VAL A 513 -5.29 -14.73 -27.20
C VAL A 513 -4.65 -16.12 -27.24
N PRO A 514 -3.91 -16.53 -26.19
CA PRO A 514 -3.38 -17.90 -26.11
C PRO A 514 -4.51 -18.92 -26.19
N LEU A 515 -4.39 -19.90 -27.07
CA LEU A 515 -5.27 -21.06 -27.09
C LEU A 515 -5.15 -21.80 -25.75
N GLU A 516 -6.26 -21.94 -25.02
CA GLU A 516 -6.29 -22.70 -23.76
C GLU A 516 -5.90 -24.16 -24.04
N ARG A 517 -4.64 -24.52 -23.78
CA ARG A 517 -4.20 -25.92 -23.80
C ARG A 517 -4.86 -26.65 -22.64
N LYS A 518 -6.01 -27.29 -22.89
CA LYS A 518 -6.56 -28.29 -21.97
C LYS A 518 -5.50 -29.35 -21.77
N SER A 519 -4.96 -29.47 -20.55
CA SER A 519 -4.04 -30.55 -20.19
C SER A 519 -4.58 -31.89 -20.72
N ASN A 520 -3.76 -32.64 -21.46
CA ASN A 520 -4.13 -33.95 -22.01
C ASN A 520 -4.73 -34.88 -20.93
N LYS A 521 -4.33 -34.70 -19.67
CA LYS A 521 -4.87 -35.46 -18.52
C LYS A 521 -6.31 -35.07 -18.18
N LYS A 522 -6.67 -33.79 -18.29
CA LYS A 522 -8.02 -33.25 -18.03
C LYS A 522 -8.95 -33.52 -19.21
N ALA A 523 -8.44 -33.39 -20.44
CA ALA A 523 -9.17 -33.79 -21.66
C ALA A 523 -9.49 -35.29 -21.66
N LYS A 524 -8.50 -36.15 -21.34
CA LYS A 524 -8.70 -37.61 -21.23
C LYS A 524 -9.64 -37.98 -20.08
N LYS A 525 -9.63 -37.24 -18.97
CA LYS A 525 -10.58 -37.45 -17.85
C LYS A 525 -12.02 -37.09 -18.27
N GLN A 526 -12.22 -35.94 -18.92
CA GLN A 526 -13.54 -35.51 -19.40
C GLN A 526 -14.08 -36.46 -20.49
N GLN A 527 -13.23 -36.94 -21.39
CA GLN A 527 -13.61 -37.92 -22.42
C GLN A 527 -14.04 -39.25 -21.79
N ARG A 528 -13.30 -39.77 -20.80
CA ARG A 528 -13.68 -40.98 -20.05
C ARG A 528 -14.99 -40.80 -19.27
N GLU A 529 -15.23 -39.60 -18.75
CA GLU A 529 -16.45 -39.29 -17.99
C GLU A 529 -17.68 -39.16 -18.90
N ALA A 530 -17.49 -38.61 -20.11
CA ALA A 530 -18.50 -38.58 -21.17
C ALA A 530 -18.82 -39.99 -21.69
N GLU A 531 -17.81 -40.83 -21.95
CA GLU A 531 -18.00 -42.25 -22.31
C GLU A 531 -18.74 -43.03 -21.21
N ARG A 532 -18.40 -42.80 -19.93
CA ARG A 532 -19.08 -43.46 -18.80
C ARG A 532 -20.54 -43.03 -18.67
N LYS A 533 -20.85 -41.76 -18.94
CA LYS A 533 -22.25 -41.27 -19.00
C LYS A 533 -23.00 -41.82 -20.22
N GLY A 534 -22.33 -41.97 -21.36
CA GLY A 534 -22.89 -42.60 -22.57
C GLY A 534 -23.26 -44.07 -22.35
N ARG A 535 -22.35 -44.86 -21.75
CA ARG A 535 -22.59 -46.27 -21.42
C ARG A 535 -23.75 -46.44 -20.42
N ARG A 536 -23.81 -45.61 -19.38
CA ARG A 536 -24.92 -45.63 -18.43
C ARG A 536 -26.28 -45.36 -19.08
N LYS A 537 -26.35 -44.46 -20.07
CA LYS A 537 -27.58 -44.18 -20.83
C LYS A 537 -27.97 -45.35 -21.76
N GLN A 538 -26.99 -46.04 -22.35
CA GLN A 538 -27.26 -47.25 -23.15
C GLN A 538 -27.72 -48.43 -22.28
N GLU A 539 -27.15 -48.61 -21.09
CA GLU A 539 -27.58 -49.65 -20.13
C GLU A 539 -28.99 -49.40 -19.58
N THR A 540 -29.38 -48.14 -19.35
CA THR A 540 -30.76 -47.82 -18.94
C THR A 540 -31.77 -48.00 -20.07
N ALA A 541 -31.36 -47.80 -21.33
CA ALA A 541 -32.21 -48.04 -22.49
C ALA A 541 -32.38 -49.53 -22.82
N THR A 542 -31.43 -50.40 -22.46
CA THR A 542 -31.54 -51.86 -22.66
C THR A 542 -32.26 -52.58 -21.52
N GLN A 543 -32.31 -52.00 -20.32
CA GLN A 543 -33.09 -52.55 -19.19
C GLN A 543 -34.58 -52.21 -19.20
N THR A 544 -35.04 -51.29 -20.06
CA THR A 544 -36.46 -50.95 -20.20
C THR A 544 -37.24 -51.89 -21.12
N ASP A 545 -36.56 -52.74 -21.90
CA ASP A 545 -37.17 -53.66 -22.88
C ASP A 545 -37.35 -55.12 -22.37
N SER A 546 -37.30 -55.37 -21.06
CA SER A 546 -37.57 -56.72 -20.52
C SER A 546 -38.38 -56.70 -19.23
N ASN A 547 -39.57 -56.09 -19.28
CA ASN A 547 -40.55 -56.27 -18.21
C ASN A 547 -41.46 -57.46 -18.53
N VAL A 548 -41.22 -58.58 -17.85
CA VAL A 548 -41.89 -59.89 -17.99
C VAL A 548 -43.38 -59.87 -17.60
N PHE A 549 -43.92 -58.72 -17.18
CA PHE A 549 -45.31 -58.56 -16.75
C PHE A 549 -46.30 -58.19 -17.87
N ASP A 550 -45.85 -57.93 -19.10
CA ASP A 550 -46.74 -57.64 -20.23
C ASP A 550 -47.29 -58.89 -20.96
N VAL A 551 -46.84 -60.10 -20.58
CA VAL A 551 -47.28 -61.36 -21.21
C VAL A 551 -48.68 -61.81 -20.73
N LEU A 552 -49.20 -61.26 -19.64
CA LEU A 552 -50.54 -61.61 -19.11
C LEU A 552 -51.68 -60.71 -19.62
N ALA A 553 -51.37 -59.60 -20.28
CA ALA A 553 -52.37 -58.70 -20.86
C ALA A 553 -52.82 -59.15 -22.27
N PHE A 554 -52.01 -59.93 -22.98
CA PHE A 554 -52.30 -60.36 -24.36
C PHE A 554 -53.17 -61.63 -24.45
N MET A 555 -53.26 -62.44 -23.38
CA MET A 555 -54.03 -63.69 -23.39
C MET A 555 -55.51 -63.55 -22.98
N ASN A 556 -55.93 -62.40 -22.44
CA ASN A 556 -57.33 -62.16 -22.05
C ASN A 556 -58.18 -61.43 -23.11
N ALA A 557 -57.58 -61.00 -24.22
CA ALA A 557 -58.28 -60.32 -25.32
C ALA A 557 -58.73 -61.27 -26.45
N ALA A 558 -58.36 -62.56 -26.43
CA ALA A 558 -58.71 -63.55 -27.45
C ALA A 558 -59.79 -64.56 -27.00
N ARG A 559 -60.67 -64.18 -26.06
CA ARG A 559 -61.81 -65.01 -25.61
C ARG A 559 -63.18 -64.34 -25.75
N LYS A 560 -63.28 -63.26 -26.53
CA LYS A 560 -64.57 -62.69 -26.98
C LYS A 560 -64.47 -62.18 -28.43
N SER A 561 -64.35 -63.12 -29.36
CA SER A 561 -64.95 -63.09 -30.71
C SER A 561 -64.74 -64.43 -31.37
#